data_AF-A0A536DLP0-F1
#
_entry.id   AF-A0A536DLP0-F1
#
_cell.length_a   1.000
_cell.length_b   1.000
_cell.length_c   1.000
_cell.angle_alpha   90.00
_cell.angle_beta   90.00
_cell.angle_gamma   90.00
#
_symmetry.space_group_name_H-M   'P 1'
#
loop_
_entity.id
_entity.type
_entity.pdbx_description
1 polymer ?
#
loop_
_entity_poly.entity_id
_entity_poly.type
_entity_poly.pdbx_seq_one_letter_code
_entity_poly.pdbx_strand_id
1 'polypeptide(L)'
;MFAGARGLSVPGRRESLMLELSTRFPNADVHESNDAVIALWGALAGREGVAVLSGSGSIALARSDDGREGRAGGWGYLLGDEGSGYWLGREALAAYLRALEGREAAGALAELVASEINTRSVPETIAWLYAGDQQVVRVAALAPLVTQAAARGDPVAVGTMRRAGQALADLAVAAARQVWSSVLPEGLRVACCGGVWSAGDALAAPFASALAERLPGARCTLAALSPVGGALLLAMGADQHPIAPGVLENMREARL
;
A
#
# COMPACT_ATOMS: atom_id res chain seq x y z
N MET A 1 9.32 -14.57 18.09
CA MET A 1 8.89 -14.73 16.68
C MET A 1 7.69 -13.83 16.46
N PHE A 2 7.73 -12.94 15.47
CA PHE A 2 6.55 -12.15 15.09
C PHE A 2 5.90 -12.72 13.84
N ALA A 3 4.60 -12.92 13.87
CA ALA A 3 3.81 -13.34 12.73
C ALA A 3 2.79 -12.26 12.36
N GLY A 4 2.76 -11.91 11.08
CA GLY A 4 1.74 -11.07 10.47
C GLY A 4 0.99 -11.85 9.40
N ALA A 5 -0.33 -11.71 9.38
CA ALA A 5 -1.17 -12.14 8.26
C ALA A 5 -2.28 -11.13 7.95
N ARG A 6 -2.67 -11.05 6.67
CA ARG A 6 -3.79 -10.20 6.24
C ARG A 6 -5.08 -10.63 6.94
N GLY A 7 -5.80 -9.65 7.48
CA GLY A 7 -7.13 -9.89 8.05
C GLY A 7 -7.12 -10.56 9.42
N LEU A 8 -6.03 -10.45 10.20
CA LEU A 8 -6.02 -10.82 11.62
C LEU A 8 -7.00 -10.00 12.47
N SER A 9 -7.53 -8.89 11.95
CA SER A 9 -8.65 -8.15 12.52
C SER A 9 -10.02 -8.84 12.33
N VAL A 10 -10.10 -9.95 11.57
CA VAL A 10 -11.31 -10.76 11.41
C VAL A 10 -11.41 -11.75 12.59
N PRO A 11 -12.53 -11.77 13.35
CA PRO A 11 -12.69 -12.68 14.48
C PRO A 11 -12.47 -14.15 14.09
N GLY A 12 -11.76 -14.94 14.92
CA GLY A 12 -11.56 -16.38 14.73
C GLY A 12 -10.33 -16.79 13.91
N ARG A 13 -9.92 -15.98 12.92
CA ARG A 13 -8.74 -16.29 12.08
C ARG A 13 -7.42 -16.13 12.85
N ARG A 14 -7.45 -15.23 13.83
CA ARG A 14 -6.38 -14.94 14.78
C ARG A 14 -6.07 -16.14 15.68
N GLU A 15 -7.07 -16.67 16.38
CA GLU A 15 -6.86 -17.77 17.32
C GLU A 15 -6.35 -19.03 16.63
N SER A 16 -6.86 -19.35 15.42
CA SER A 16 -6.39 -20.50 14.65
C SER A 16 -4.92 -20.39 14.22
N LEU A 17 -4.49 -19.21 13.75
CA LEU A 17 -3.10 -19.01 13.34
C LEU A 17 -2.14 -19.13 14.53
N MET A 18 -2.48 -18.49 15.66
CA MET A 18 -1.63 -18.51 16.85
C MET A 18 -1.51 -19.92 17.43
N LEU A 19 -2.61 -20.67 17.47
CA LEU A 19 -2.60 -22.06 17.93
C LEU A 19 -1.73 -22.96 17.04
N GLU A 20 -1.80 -22.79 15.72
CA GLU A 20 -1.00 -23.58 14.79
C GLU A 20 0.50 -23.25 14.90
N LEU A 21 0.84 -21.97 15.04
CA LEU A 21 2.20 -21.51 15.24
C LEU A 21 2.78 -21.97 16.58
N SER A 22 2.03 -21.85 17.68
CA SER A 22 2.48 -22.32 18.99
C SER A 22 2.65 -23.85 19.04
N THR A 23 1.83 -24.59 18.28
CA THR A 23 1.96 -26.05 18.17
C THR A 23 3.19 -26.45 17.37
N ARG A 24 3.52 -25.74 16.29
CA ARG A 24 4.68 -26.02 15.44
C ARG A 24 6.00 -25.52 16.04
N PHE A 25 5.97 -24.46 16.84
CA PHE A 25 7.16 -23.84 17.44
C PHE A 25 7.02 -23.69 18.97
N PRO A 26 7.02 -24.79 19.74
CA PRO A 26 6.66 -24.79 21.16
C PRO A 26 7.65 -24.05 22.08
N ASN A 27 8.88 -23.77 21.60
CA ASN A 27 9.92 -23.06 22.34
C ASN A 27 10.09 -21.60 21.88
N ALA A 28 9.30 -21.13 20.92
CA ALA A 28 9.35 -19.76 20.44
C ALA A 28 8.30 -18.92 21.17
N ASP A 29 8.71 -17.76 21.69
CA ASP A 29 7.75 -16.76 22.15
C ASP A 29 7.11 -16.13 20.91
N VAL A 30 5.84 -16.45 20.64
CA VAL A 30 5.11 -16.03 19.44
C VAL A 30 4.29 -14.79 19.76
N HIS A 31 4.66 -13.69 19.12
CA HIS A 31 3.94 -12.42 19.22
C HIS A 31 3.24 -12.14 17.90
N GLU A 32 1.99 -11.69 18.00
CA GLU A 32 1.24 -11.22 16.86
C GLU A 32 1.53 -9.73 16.64
N SER A 33 1.74 -9.33 15.39
CA SER A 33 1.71 -7.92 15.03
C SER A 33 0.94 -7.73 13.74
N ASN A 34 0.31 -6.56 13.61
CA ASN A 34 -0.42 -6.20 12.40
C ASN A 34 0.58 -6.10 11.23
N ASP A 35 0.26 -6.71 10.08
CA ASP A 35 1.04 -6.59 8.84
C ASP A 35 1.46 -5.16 8.52
N ALA A 36 0.58 -4.21 8.80
CA ALA A 36 0.85 -2.81 8.58
C ALA A 36 1.93 -2.28 9.55
N VAL A 37 1.94 -2.71 10.81
CA VAL A 37 2.99 -2.38 11.79
C VAL A 37 4.31 -3.06 11.41
N ILE A 38 4.28 -4.32 11.00
CA ILE A 38 5.45 -5.04 10.47
C ILE A 38 6.05 -4.30 9.27
N ALA A 39 5.19 -3.91 8.32
CA ALA A 39 5.60 -3.14 7.15
C ALA A 39 6.09 -1.73 7.52
N LEU A 40 5.51 -1.07 8.52
CA LEU A 40 5.99 0.21 9.06
C LEU A 40 7.43 0.09 9.58
N TRP A 41 7.70 -0.92 10.40
CA TRP A 41 9.02 -1.16 10.97
C TRP A 41 10.07 -1.52 9.91
N GLY A 42 9.68 -2.32 8.91
CA GLY A 42 10.55 -2.59 7.75
C GLY A 42 10.80 -1.34 6.90
N ALA A 43 9.74 -0.57 6.63
CA ALA A 43 9.81 0.62 5.80
C ALA A 43 10.65 1.73 6.43
N LEU A 44 10.57 1.91 7.75
CA LEU A 44 11.29 2.94 8.51
C LEU A 44 12.61 2.46 9.14
N ALA A 45 12.93 1.17 9.00
CA ALA A 45 14.13 0.53 9.54
C ALA A 45 14.33 0.83 11.04
N GLY A 46 13.30 0.67 11.85
CA GLY A 46 13.45 0.85 13.30
C GLY A 46 13.17 2.26 13.84
N ARG A 47 12.76 3.22 13.01
CA ARG A 47 12.79 4.64 13.37
C ARG A 47 11.43 5.31 13.24
N GLU A 48 11.28 6.49 13.83
CA GLU A 48 10.10 7.32 13.64
C GLU A 48 9.91 7.77 12.18
N GLY A 49 8.67 8.03 11.82
CA GLY A 49 8.25 8.45 10.49
C GLY A 49 6.85 7.99 10.12
N VAL A 50 6.53 8.09 8.83
CA VAL A 50 5.27 7.63 8.24
C VAL A 50 5.56 6.53 7.24
N ALA A 51 4.82 5.42 7.26
CA ALA A 51 4.78 4.46 6.17
C ALA A 51 3.46 4.56 5.41
N VAL A 52 3.55 4.61 4.09
CA VAL A 52 2.40 4.63 3.17
C VAL A 52 2.40 3.34 2.38
N LEU A 53 1.48 2.46 2.71
CA LEU A 53 1.33 1.16 2.09
C LEU A 53 0.31 1.26 0.96
N SER A 54 0.70 0.86 -0.24
CA SER A 54 -0.20 0.70 -1.39
C SER A 54 0.04 -0.64 -2.08
N GLY A 55 -0.86 -1.57 -1.81
CA GLY A 55 -0.91 -2.93 -2.37
C GLY A 55 -2.30 -3.20 -2.93
N SER A 56 -2.94 -4.31 -2.55
CA SER A 56 -4.34 -4.55 -2.92
C SER A 56 -5.29 -3.52 -2.29
N GLY A 57 -4.95 -3.02 -1.10
CA GLY A 57 -5.58 -1.88 -0.42
C GLY A 57 -4.54 -0.81 -0.08
N SER A 58 -4.94 0.26 0.61
CA SER A 58 -4.04 1.34 1.01
C SER A 58 -4.25 1.82 2.44
N ILE A 59 -3.15 2.15 3.11
CA ILE A 59 -3.14 2.60 4.50
C ILE A 59 -1.87 3.43 4.75
N ALA A 60 -1.98 4.45 5.59
CA ALA A 60 -0.83 5.13 6.16
C ALA A 60 -0.76 4.90 7.67
N LEU A 61 0.46 4.69 8.15
CA LEU A 61 0.79 4.57 9.56
C LEU A 61 1.88 5.56 9.91
N ALA A 62 1.79 6.17 11.08
CA ALA A 62 2.79 7.06 11.62
C ALA A 62 3.23 6.57 12.99
N ARG A 63 4.49 6.79 13.33
CA ARG A 63 5.03 6.51 14.66
C ARG A 63 6.12 7.50 15.02
N SER A 64 6.06 8.02 16.25
CA SER A 64 7.12 8.85 16.87
C SER A 64 8.09 8.01 17.68
N ASP A 65 9.21 8.63 18.05
CA ASP A 65 10.23 8.08 18.94
C ASP A 65 9.69 7.71 20.34
N ASP A 66 8.76 8.51 20.86
CA ASP A 66 8.06 8.30 22.15
C ASP A 66 6.96 7.22 22.10
N GLY A 67 6.79 6.56 20.95
CA GLY A 67 5.89 5.42 20.78
C GLY A 67 4.44 5.78 20.47
N ARG A 68 4.07 7.05 20.28
CA ARG A 68 2.73 7.41 19.78
C ARG A 68 2.56 6.94 18.35
N GLU A 69 1.35 6.47 18.04
CA GLU A 69 1.01 5.91 16.73
C GLU A 69 -0.16 6.66 16.11
N GLY A 70 -0.12 6.81 14.79
CA GLY A 70 -1.17 7.40 13.98
C GLY A 70 -1.56 6.47 12.84
N ARG A 71 -2.84 6.48 12.46
CA ARG A 71 -3.35 5.64 11.38
C ARG A 71 -4.38 6.38 10.53
N ALA A 72 -4.26 6.25 9.22
CA ALA A 72 -5.27 6.71 8.27
C ALA A 72 -5.53 5.66 7.19
N GLY A 73 -6.79 5.43 6.86
CA GLY A 73 -7.21 4.45 5.85
C GLY A 73 -7.12 2.99 6.30
N GLY A 74 -7.06 2.08 5.31
CA GLY A 74 -7.17 0.65 5.54
C GLY A 74 -8.56 0.21 6.00
N TRP A 75 -9.61 0.83 5.45
CA TRP A 75 -11.01 0.49 5.73
C TRP A 75 -11.56 -0.57 4.78
N GLY A 76 -10.73 -0.97 3.81
CA GLY A 76 -11.10 -1.91 2.77
C GLY A 76 -11.73 -1.22 1.56
N TYR A 77 -11.74 -1.97 0.46
CA TYR A 77 -12.08 -1.50 -0.88
C TYR A 77 -13.51 -0.94 -1.06
N LEU A 78 -14.41 -1.23 -0.13
CA LEU A 78 -15.78 -0.71 -0.13
C LEU A 78 -15.87 0.72 0.41
N LEU A 79 -15.01 1.07 1.36
CA LEU A 79 -15.10 2.32 2.13
C LEU A 79 -13.91 3.25 1.89
N GLY A 80 -12.85 2.78 1.25
CA GLY A 80 -11.68 3.57 0.90
C GLY A 80 -10.74 2.80 -0.02
N ASP A 81 -9.48 2.68 0.39
CA ASP A 81 -8.36 2.11 -0.37
C ASP A 81 -8.01 2.92 -1.63
N GLU A 82 -8.27 4.23 -1.65
CA GLU A 82 -7.83 5.13 -2.71
C GLU A 82 -6.31 5.04 -2.93
N GLY A 83 -5.91 5.01 -4.20
CA GLY A 83 -4.52 4.84 -4.61
C GLY A 83 -3.96 3.42 -4.45
N SER A 84 -4.78 2.45 -4.02
CA SER A 84 -4.44 1.02 -4.05
C SER A 84 -4.55 0.40 -5.45
N GLY A 85 -4.04 -0.82 -5.60
CA GLY A 85 -4.18 -1.62 -6.80
C GLY A 85 -5.64 -1.94 -7.12
N TYR A 86 -6.47 -2.27 -6.13
CA TYR A 86 -7.90 -2.46 -6.38
C TYR A 86 -8.56 -1.18 -6.89
N TRP A 87 -8.27 -0.05 -6.24
CA TRP A 87 -8.83 1.23 -6.65
C TRP A 87 -8.42 1.59 -8.07
N LEU A 88 -7.13 1.47 -8.42
CA LEU A 88 -6.62 1.68 -9.78
C LEU A 88 -7.29 0.77 -10.81
N GLY A 89 -7.43 -0.52 -10.49
CA GLY A 89 -8.11 -1.48 -11.36
C GLY A 89 -9.59 -1.20 -11.54
N ARG A 90 -10.27 -0.74 -10.48
CA ARG A 90 -11.67 -0.30 -10.54
C ARG A 90 -11.82 0.92 -11.43
N GLU A 91 -10.93 1.91 -11.32
CA GLU A 91 -10.92 3.09 -12.19
C GLU A 91 -10.68 2.70 -13.66
N ALA A 92 -9.80 1.73 -13.93
CA ALA A 92 -9.55 1.20 -15.26
C ALA A 92 -10.80 0.53 -15.86
N LEU A 93 -11.47 -0.35 -15.11
CA LEU A 93 -12.71 -0.99 -15.54
C LEU A 93 -13.83 0.03 -15.78
N ALA A 94 -13.96 1.02 -14.89
CA ALA A 94 -14.98 2.05 -15.02
C ALA A 94 -14.75 2.90 -16.27
N ALA A 95 -13.50 3.25 -16.58
CA ALA A 95 -13.13 3.95 -17.82
C ALA A 95 -13.43 3.10 -19.06
N TYR A 96 -13.09 1.81 -19.02
CA TYR A 96 -13.39 0.89 -20.11
C TYR A 96 -14.90 0.76 -20.37
N LEU A 97 -15.71 0.58 -19.34
CA LEU A 97 -17.17 0.54 -19.45
C LEU A 97 -17.74 1.85 -20.03
N ARG A 98 -17.23 3.00 -19.58
CA ARG A 98 -17.61 4.32 -20.15
C ARG A 98 -17.28 4.42 -21.63
N ALA A 99 -16.14 3.89 -22.06
CA ALA A 99 -15.74 3.86 -23.46
C ALA A 99 -16.67 2.96 -24.31
N LEU A 100 -17.05 1.79 -23.80
CA LEU A 100 -18.01 0.89 -24.47
C LEU A 100 -19.39 1.54 -24.69
N GLU A 101 -19.81 2.40 -23.77
CA GLU A 101 -21.06 3.14 -23.84
C GLU A 101 -20.95 4.45 -24.64
N GLY A 102 -19.75 4.82 -25.12
CA GLY A 102 -19.49 6.07 -25.83
C GLY A 102 -19.50 7.32 -24.93
N ARG A 103 -19.44 7.16 -23.60
CA ARG A 103 -19.40 8.27 -22.62
C ARG A 103 -18.00 8.87 -22.49
N GLU A 104 -16.97 8.12 -22.88
CA GLU A 104 -15.58 8.55 -22.93
C GLU A 104 -14.96 8.07 -24.26
N ALA A 105 -13.95 8.79 -24.76
CA ALA A 105 -13.20 8.33 -25.93
C ALA A 105 -12.43 7.05 -25.59
N ALA A 106 -12.45 6.06 -26.50
CA ALA A 106 -11.62 4.88 -26.38
C ALA A 106 -10.13 5.28 -26.53
N GLY A 107 -9.42 5.35 -25.41
CA GLY A 107 -7.98 5.59 -25.35
C GLY A 107 -7.19 4.32 -25.08
N ALA A 108 -5.87 4.47 -24.92
CA ALA A 108 -4.97 3.34 -24.67
C ALA A 108 -5.34 2.54 -23.42
N LEU A 109 -5.94 3.17 -22.39
CA LEU A 109 -6.41 2.45 -21.21
C LEU A 109 -7.55 1.47 -21.55
N ALA A 110 -8.53 1.91 -22.34
CA ALA A 110 -9.66 1.08 -22.73
C ALA A 110 -9.20 -0.10 -23.61
N GLU A 111 -8.27 0.14 -24.53
CA GLU A 111 -7.67 -0.90 -25.38
C GLU A 111 -6.92 -1.96 -24.56
N LEU A 112 -6.10 -1.52 -23.60
CA LEU A 112 -5.36 -2.41 -22.71
C LEU A 112 -6.29 -3.27 -21.86
N VAL A 113 -7.34 -2.67 -21.28
CA VAL A 113 -8.32 -3.41 -20.48
C VAL A 113 -9.06 -4.42 -21.35
N ALA A 114 -9.58 -4.01 -22.52
CA ALA A 114 -10.27 -4.89 -23.45
C ALA A 114 -9.42 -6.11 -23.84
N SER A 115 -8.13 -5.88 -24.09
CA SER A 115 -7.18 -6.95 -24.41
C SER A 115 -6.91 -7.89 -23.22
N GLU A 116 -6.77 -7.35 -22.01
CA GLU A 116 -6.47 -8.15 -20.81
C GLU A 116 -7.64 -9.04 -20.41
N ILE A 117 -8.87 -8.50 -20.44
CA ILE A 117 -10.05 -9.24 -19.98
C ILE A 117 -10.80 -9.96 -21.11
N ASN A 118 -10.39 -9.71 -22.37
CA ASN A 118 -10.95 -10.28 -23.60
C ASN A 118 -12.47 -10.14 -23.69
N THR A 119 -12.97 -8.93 -23.44
CA THR A 119 -14.39 -8.58 -23.61
C THR A 119 -14.55 -7.47 -24.65
N ARG A 120 -15.75 -7.33 -25.19
CA ARG A 120 -16.11 -6.31 -26.18
C ARG A 120 -17.44 -5.61 -25.89
N SER A 121 -18.12 -6.01 -24.81
CA SER A 121 -19.43 -5.47 -24.44
C SER A 121 -19.58 -5.32 -22.92
N VAL A 122 -20.53 -4.48 -22.51
CA VAL A 122 -20.87 -4.26 -21.10
C VAL A 122 -21.34 -5.58 -20.44
N PRO A 123 -22.24 -6.39 -21.04
CA PRO A 123 -22.64 -7.68 -20.47
C PRO A 123 -21.48 -8.66 -20.26
N GLU A 124 -20.56 -8.77 -21.23
CA GLU A 124 -19.38 -9.63 -21.10
C GLU A 124 -18.46 -9.17 -19.96
N THR A 125 -18.28 -7.85 -19.81
CA THR A 125 -17.46 -7.26 -18.75
C THR A 125 -18.06 -7.48 -17.37
N ILE A 126 -19.39 -7.39 -17.25
CA ILE A 126 -20.12 -7.73 -16.02
C ILE A 126 -19.95 -9.21 -15.70
N ALA A 127 -20.13 -10.10 -16.69
CA ALA A 127 -19.94 -11.54 -16.50
C ALA A 127 -18.52 -11.87 -16.04
N TRP A 128 -17.51 -11.23 -16.63
CA TRP A 128 -16.11 -11.36 -16.22
C TRP A 128 -15.87 -10.91 -14.78
N LEU A 129 -16.46 -9.78 -14.37
CA LEU A 129 -16.29 -9.24 -13.02
C LEU A 129 -16.86 -10.19 -11.95
N TYR A 130 -18.05 -10.74 -12.21
CA TYR A 130 -18.76 -11.60 -11.25
C TYR A 130 -18.42 -13.09 -11.37
N ALA A 131 -17.48 -13.48 -12.24
CA ALA A 131 -17.08 -14.88 -12.37
C ALA A 131 -16.28 -15.35 -11.12
N GLY A 132 -16.89 -16.12 -10.23
CA GLY A 132 -16.23 -16.70 -9.05
C GLY A 132 -15.89 -15.69 -7.94
N ASP A 133 -15.12 -16.14 -6.94
CA ASP A 133 -15.08 -15.49 -5.62
C ASP A 133 -13.88 -14.54 -5.38
N GLN A 134 -13.01 -14.34 -6.38
CA GLN A 134 -11.77 -13.56 -6.25
C GLN A 134 -11.82 -12.17 -6.92
N GLN A 135 -12.97 -11.51 -6.83
CA GLN A 135 -13.24 -10.24 -7.50
C GLN A 135 -12.20 -9.15 -7.17
N VAL A 136 -11.83 -9.02 -5.89
CA VAL A 136 -10.85 -8.01 -5.44
C VAL A 136 -9.48 -8.24 -6.05
N VAL A 137 -9.01 -9.49 -6.07
CA VAL A 137 -7.69 -9.84 -6.63
C VAL A 137 -7.68 -9.59 -8.13
N ARG A 138 -8.75 -10.02 -8.82
CA ARG A 138 -8.88 -9.88 -10.27
C ARG A 138 -8.92 -8.42 -10.71
N VAL A 139 -9.71 -7.59 -10.02
CA VAL A 139 -9.75 -6.15 -10.30
C VAL A 139 -8.40 -5.51 -10.01
N ALA A 140 -7.77 -5.82 -8.86
CA ALA A 140 -6.47 -5.25 -8.52
C ALA A 140 -5.36 -5.61 -9.52
N ALA A 141 -5.46 -6.75 -10.21
CA ALA A 141 -4.53 -7.15 -11.25
C ALA A 141 -4.53 -6.22 -12.48
N LEU A 142 -5.55 -5.38 -12.66
CA LEU A 142 -5.63 -4.41 -13.75
C LEU A 142 -4.84 -3.11 -13.46
N ALA A 143 -4.38 -2.89 -12.23
CA ALA A 143 -3.64 -1.68 -11.86
C ALA A 143 -2.41 -1.38 -12.74
N PRO A 144 -1.59 -2.36 -13.15
CA PRO A 144 -0.45 -2.11 -14.05
C PRO A 144 -0.87 -1.52 -15.40
N LEU A 145 -2.08 -1.81 -15.88
CA LEU A 145 -2.58 -1.25 -17.14
C LEU A 145 -2.77 0.26 -17.06
N VAL A 146 -3.13 0.79 -15.88
CA VAL A 146 -3.21 2.25 -15.66
C VAL A 146 -1.83 2.88 -15.81
N THR A 147 -0.80 2.24 -15.27
CA THR A 147 0.59 2.74 -15.41
C THR A 147 1.05 2.69 -16.87
N GLN A 148 0.77 1.59 -17.57
CA GLN A 148 1.11 1.42 -18.98
C GLN A 148 0.39 2.45 -19.87
N ALA A 149 -0.90 2.69 -19.63
CA ALA A 149 -1.67 3.69 -20.34
C ALA A 149 -1.18 5.12 -20.04
N ALA A 150 -0.85 5.43 -18.79
CA ALA A 150 -0.29 6.72 -18.41
C ALA A 150 1.05 6.97 -19.10
N ALA A 151 1.91 5.95 -19.23
CA ALA A 151 3.16 6.04 -19.98
C ALA A 151 2.94 6.31 -21.49
N ARG A 152 1.78 5.93 -22.04
CA ARG A 152 1.34 6.26 -23.41
C ARG A 152 0.66 7.63 -23.52
N GLY A 153 0.57 8.38 -22.43
CA GLY A 153 -0.08 9.70 -22.40
C GLY A 153 -1.61 9.65 -22.36
N ASP A 154 -2.22 8.52 -22.01
CA ASP A 154 -3.68 8.42 -21.87
C ASP A 154 -4.17 9.38 -20.77
N PRO A 155 -5.06 10.35 -21.09
CA PRO A 155 -5.43 11.40 -20.15
C PRO A 155 -6.22 10.87 -18.95
N VAL A 156 -7.01 9.81 -19.12
CA VAL A 156 -7.76 9.19 -18.02
C VAL A 156 -6.78 8.51 -17.09
N ALA A 157 -5.83 7.74 -17.62
CA ALA A 157 -4.82 7.05 -16.83
C ALA A 157 -3.90 8.03 -16.08
N VAL A 158 -3.40 9.08 -16.74
CA VAL A 158 -2.60 10.14 -16.10
C VAL A 158 -3.39 10.84 -14.99
N GLY A 159 -4.67 11.15 -15.24
CA GLY A 159 -5.54 11.73 -14.23
C GLY A 159 -5.77 10.81 -13.03
N THR A 160 -5.93 9.51 -13.27
CA THR A 160 -6.10 8.48 -12.24
C THR A 160 -4.84 8.34 -11.38
N MET A 161 -3.65 8.31 -11.98
CA MET A 161 -2.38 8.25 -11.23
C MET A 161 -2.17 9.51 -10.37
N ARG A 162 -2.58 10.68 -10.86
CA ARG A 162 -2.55 11.92 -10.08
C ARG A 162 -3.46 11.85 -8.85
N ARG A 163 -4.70 11.39 -9.02
CA ARG A 163 -5.65 11.20 -7.91
C ARG A 163 -5.14 10.16 -6.90
N ALA A 164 -4.51 9.08 -7.38
CA ALA A 164 -3.89 8.08 -6.52
C ALA A 164 -2.77 8.69 -5.66
N GLY A 165 -1.85 9.46 -6.27
CA GLY A 165 -0.78 10.13 -5.53
C GLY A 165 -1.32 11.12 -4.49
N GLN A 166 -2.34 11.90 -4.83
CA GLN A 166 -2.99 12.83 -3.91
C GLN A 166 -3.63 12.11 -2.73
N ALA A 167 -4.39 11.04 -2.97
CA ALA A 167 -5.07 10.29 -1.92
C ALA A 167 -4.07 9.62 -0.97
N LEU A 168 -3.00 9.02 -1.49
CA LEU A 168 -1.93 8.43 -0.68
C LEU A 168 -1.21 9.50 0.18
N ALA A 169 -1.01 10.71 -0.36
CA ALA A 169 -0.45 11.82 0.38
C ALA A 169 -1.41 12.32 1.47
N ASP A 170 -2.73 12.34 1.21
CA ASP A 170 -3.74 12.69 2.22
C ASP A 170 -3.73 11.69 3.39
N LEU A 171 -3.60 10.39 3.11
CA LEU A 171 -3.42 9.37 4.15
C LEU A 171 -2.16 9.64 4.98
N ALA A 172 -1.03 9.91 4.31
CA ALA A 172 0.24 10.20 4.99
C ALA A 172 0.13 11.41 5.93
N VAL A 173 -0.48 12.51 5.46
CA VAL A 173 -0.70 13.73 6.23
C VAL A 173 -1.62 13.47 7.42
N ALA A 174 -2.72 12.74 7.20
CA ALA A 174 -3.68 12.43 8.25
C ALA A 174 -3.06 11.56 9.36
N ALA A 175 -2.27 10.54 8.98
CA ALA A 175 -1.55 9.72 9.95
C ALA A 175 -0.49 10.54 10.70
N ALA A 176 0.29 11.36 9.98
CA ALA A 176 1.31 12.22 10.59
C ALA A 176 0.72 13.18 11.63
N ARG A 177 -0.39 13.84 11.32
CA ARG A 177 -1.01 14.85 12.22
C ARG A 177 -1.61 14.26 13.49
N GLN A 178 -1.91 12.96 13.53
CA GLN A 178 -2.34 12.29 14.76
C GLN A 178 -1.17 12.14 15.74
N VAL A 179 0.06 12.02 15.23
CA VAL A 179 1.28 11.90 16.04
C VAL A 179 1.90 13.28 16.27
N TRP A 180 2.10 14.07 15.23
CA TRP A 180 2.74 15.38 15.29
C TRP A 180 1.71 16.48 15.04
N SER A 181 0.87 16.73 16.04
CA SER A 181 -0.28 17.63 15.93
C SER A 181 0.08 19.11 15.78
N SER A 182 1.23 19.54 16.33
CA SER A 182 1.65 20.94 16.36
C SER A 182 2.99 21.21 15.67
N VAL A 183 3.94 20.28 15.75
CA VAL A 183 5.29 20.42 15.17
C VAL A 183 5.69 19.11 14.51
N LEU A 184 5.91 19.15 13.20
CA LEU A 184 6.45 18.03 12.43
C LEU A 184 7.96 17.93 12.63
N PRO A 185 8.53 16.72 12.69
CA PRO A 185 9.99 16.55 12.67
C PRO A 185 10.60 17.13 11.39
N GLU A 186 11.72 17.82 11.53
CA GLU A 186 12.50 18.26 10.38
C GLU A 186 12.96 17.03 9.57
N GLY A 187 12.69 17.04 8.26
CA GLY A 187 13.06 15.90 7.43
C GLY A 187 12.24 14.63 7.68
N LEU A 188 10.99 14.77 8.16
CA LEU A 188 10.08 13.64 8.42
C LEU A 188 10.13 12.62 7.29
N ARG A 189 10.52 11.39 7.64
CA ARG A 189 10.63 10.29 6.66
C ARG A 189 9.26 9.73 6.34
N VAL A 190 8.96 9.64 5.04
CA VAL A 190 7.75 9.05 4.51
C VAL A 190 8.14 7.89 3.60
N ALA A 191 8.00 6.68 4.11
CA ALA A 191 8.41 5.47 3.45
C ALA A 191 7.27 4.85 2.63
N CYS A 192 7.48 4.68 1.34
CA CYS A 192 6.54 4.11 0.38
C CYS A 192 6.73 2.59 0.28
N CYS A 193 5.67 1.82 0.57
CA CYS A 193 5.67 0.35 0.63
C CYS A 193 4.54 -0.25 -0.22
N GLY A 194 4.79 -1.35 -0.90
CA GLY A 194 3.77 -2.14 -1.61
C GLY A 194 3.88 -2.10 -3.14
N GLY A 195 3.24 -3.08 -3.79
CA GLY A 195 3.45 -3.36 -5.21
C GLY A 195 3.06 -2.24 -6.16
N VAL A 196 2.13 -1.35 -5.76
CA VAL A 196 1.68 -0.23 -6.60
C VAL A 196 2.79 0.80 -6.82
N TRP A 197 3.73 0.94 -5.89
CA TRP A 197 4.88 1.84 -6.06
C TRP A 197 5.85 1.40 -7.17
N SER A 198 5.72 0.17 -7.68
CA SER A 198 6.44 -0.29 -8.88
C SER A 198 6.03 0.48 -10.14
N ALA A 199 4.97 1.30 -10.07
CA ALA A 199 4.60 2.24 -11.13
C ALA A 199 5.63 3.37 -11.35
N GLY A 200 6.63 3.51 -10.47
CA GLY A 200 7.69 4.49 -10.60
C GLY A 200 7.14 5.92 -10.57
N ASP A 201 7.73 6.79 -11.40
CA ASP A 201 7.41 8.23 -11.42
C ASP A 201 5.94 8.53 -11.74
N ALA A 202 5.25 7.62 -12.43
CA ALA A 202 3.82 7.77 -12.71
C ALA A 202 3.00 7.95 -11.42
N LEU A 203 3.39 7.29 -10.31
CA LEU A 203 2.78 7.47 -8.99
C LEU A 203 3.65 8.31 -8.05
N ALA A 204 4.97 8.11 -8.07
CA ALA A 204 5.88 8.74 -7.13
C ALA A 204 5.91 10.27 -7.30
N ALA A 205 5.86 10.79 -8.53
CA ALA A 205 5.86 12.23 -8.78
C ALA A 205 4.57 12.93 -8.26
N PRO A 206 3.34 12.49 -8.61
CA PRO A 206 2.14 13.12 -8.06
C PRO A 206 2.01 12.96 -6.55
N PHE A 207 2.46 11.83 -5.98
CA PHE A 207 2.51 11.66 -4.52
C PHE A 207 3.48 12.65 -3.88
N ALA A 208 4.72 12.74 -4.37
CA ALA A 208 5.74 13.63 -3.82
C ALA A 208 5.33 15.11 -3.93
N SER A 209 4.73 15.52 -5.05
CA SER A 209 4.18 16.86 -5.23
C SER A 209 3.10 17.17 -4.20
N ALA A 210 2.10 16.29 -4.08
CA ALA A 210 0.99 16.48 -3.14
C ALA A 210 1.46 16.44 -1.67
N LEU A 211 2.48 15.64 -1.36
CA LEU A 211 3.07 15.56 -0.04
C LEU A 211 3.84 16.84 0.30
N ALA A 212 4.67 17.35 -0.62
CA ALA A 212 5.47 18.56 -0.39
C ALA A 212 4.61 19.80 -0.13
N GLU A 213 3.43 19.89 -0.76
CA GLU A 213 2.45 20.94 -0.52
C GLU A 213 1.86 20.91 0.90
N ARG A 214 1.74 19.72 1.50
CA ARG A 214 0.97 19.49 2.75
C ARG A 214 1.86 19.21 3.96
N LEU A 215 3.04 18.66 3.73
CA LEU A 215 4.12 18.39 4.69
C LEU A 215 5.45 18.90 4.13
N PRO A 216 5.68 20.23 4.13
CA PRO A 216 6.94 20.80 3.67
C PRO A 216 8.14 20.20 4.42
N GLY A 217 9.17 19.79 3.68
CA GLY A 217 10.38 19.19 4.24
C GLY A 217 10.30 17.68 4.51
N ALA A 218 9.15 17.04 4.29
CA ALA A 218 9.07 15.58 4.31
C ALA A 218 9.94 14.95 3.21
N ARG A 219 10.59 13.83 3.53
CA ARG A 219 11.45 13.09 2.60
C ARG A 219 10.79 11.76 2.23
N CYS A 220 10.41 11.63 0.96
CA CYS A 220 9.91 10.38 0.42
C CYS A 220 11.07 9.41 0.18
N THR A 221 10.94 8.20 0.70
CA THR A 221 11.88 7.11 0.43
C THR A 221 11.10 5.85 0.07
N LEU A 222 11.63 5.00 -0.79
CA LEU A 222 11.13 3.62 -0.87
C LEU A 222 11.44 2.89 0.45
N ALA A 223 10.62 1.89 0.79
CA ALA A 223 10.82 1.08 1.97
C ALA A 223 12.26 0.55 2.07
N ALA A 224 12.87 0.70 3.23
CA ALA A 224 14.27 0.32 3.44
C ALA A 224 14.50 -1.20 3.50
N LEU A 225 13.47 -1.96 3.89
CA LEU A 225 13.45 -3.40 4.02
C LEU A 225 12.11 -3.95 3.53
N SER A 226 12.08 -5.23 3.17
CA SER A 226 10.82 -5.93 2.88
C SER A 226 9.98 -6.14 4.17
N PRO A 227 8.73 -6.59 4.04
CA PRO A 227 7.92 -6.99 5.20
C PRO A 227 8.60 -8.04 6.09
N VAL A 228 9.45 -8.91 5.52
CA VAL A 228 10.18 -9.93 6.28
C VAL A 228 11.24 -9.28 7.18
N GLY A 229 12.00 -8.31 6.67
CA GLY A 229 12.94 -7.52 7.46
C GLY A 229 12.25 -6.73 8.55
N GLY A 230 11.06 -6.19 8.28
CA GLY A 230 10.23 -5.54 9.30
C GLY A 230 9.81 -6.48 10.43
N ALA A 231 9.45 -7.72 10.12
CA ALA A 231 9.08 -8.73 11.11
C ALA A 231 10.29 -9.14 11.96
N LEU A 232 11.47 -9.21 11.35
CA LEU A 232 12.72 -9.48 12.05
C LEU A 232 13.10 -8.33 12.99
N LEU A 233 12.94 -7.07 12.58
CA LEU A 233 13.20 -5.92 13.46
C LEU A 233 12.30 -5.92 14.69
N LEU A 234 11.01 -6.20 14.51
CA LEU A 234 10.08 -6.36 15.64
C LEU A 234 10.51 -7.52 16.55
N ALA A 235 10.92 -8.66 15.99
CA ALA A 235 11.42 -9.79 16.76
C ALA A 235 12.70 -9.49 17.55
N MET A 236 13.49 -8.52 17.10
CA MET A 236 14.69 -8.04 17.79
C MET A 236 14.40 -6.96 18.85
N GLY A 237 13.13 -6.62 19.08
CA GLY A 237 12.73 -5.63 20.07
C GLY A 237 12.97 -4.17 19.62
N ALA A 238 12.91 -3.91 18.31
CA ALA A 238 13.08 -2.55 17.76
C ALA A 238 12.06 -1.54 18.32
N ASP A 239 10.93 -2.01 18.81
CA ASP A 239 9.89 -1.24 19.51
C ASP A 239 10.33 -0.73 20.89
N GLN A 240 11.34 -1.36 21.48
CA GLN A 240 11.86 -1.06 22.82
C GLN A 240 13.31 -0.54 22.79
N HIS A 241 14.11 -0.97 21.82
CA HIS A 241 15.53 -0.65 21.73
C HIS A 241 15.96 -0.33 20.28
N PRO A 242 16.81 0.69 20.06
CA PRO A 242 17.35 0.98 18.73
C PRO A 242 18.21 -0.18 18.19
N ILE A 243 17.96 -0.61 16.95
CA ILE A 243 18.74 -1.66 16.29
C ILE A 243 20.05 -1.10 15.73
N ALA A 244 21.16 -1.82 15.94
CA ALA A 244 22.49 -1.41 15.50
C ALA A 244 22.59 -1.28 13.96
N PRO A 245 23.31 -0.26 13.44
CA PRO A 245 23.41 -0.02 11.99
C PRO A 245 23.92 -1.21 11.17
N GLY A 246 24.90 -1.97 11.69
CA GLY A 246 25.45 -3.13 10.99
C GLY A 246 24.45 -4.29 10.80
N VAL A 247 23.43 -4.39 11.66
CA VAL A 247 22.34 -5.38 11.49
C VAL A 247 21.45 -4.98 10.31
N LEU A 248 21.11 -3.70 10.20
CA LEU A 248 20.29 -3.18 9.09
C LEU A 248 20.98 -3.35 7.74
N GLU A 249 22.31 -3.18 7.70
CA GLU A 249 23.12 -3.37 6.50
C GLU A 249 23.11 -4.83 6.04
N ASN A 250 23.35 -5.78 6.96
CA ASN A 250 23.26 -7.22 6.68
C ASN A 250 21.87 -7.64 6.18
N MET A 251 20.79 -7.06 6.75
CA MET A 251 19.42 -7.35 6.32
C MET A 251 19.15 -6.86 4.89
N ARG A 252 19.67 -5.69 4.52
CA ARG A 252 19.58 -5.17 3.15
C ARG A 252 20.33 -6.05 2.16
N GLU A 253 21.55 -6.47 2.49
CA GLU A 253 22.35 -7.37 1.66
C GLU A 253 21.67 -8.73 1.46
N ALA A 254 21.00 -9.24 2.49
CA ALA A 254 20.20 -10.46 2.43
C ALA A 254 18.87 -10.31 1.68
N ARG A 255 18.55 -9.12 1.13
CA ARG A 255 17.27 -8.78 0.47
C ARG A 255 16.05 -9.02 1.36
N LEU A 256 16.20 -8.76 2.66
CA LEU A 256 15.12 -8.80 3.64
C LEU A 256 14.37 -7.48 3.74
#